data_AF-A0A413G0G2-F1
#
_entry.id   AF-A0A413G0G2-F1
#
_cell.length_a   1.000
_cell.length_b   1.000
_cell.length_c   1.000
_cell.angle_alpha   90.00
_cell.angle_beta   90.00
_cell.angle_gamma   90.00
#
_symmetry.space_group_name_H-M   'P 1'
#
loop_
_entity.id
_entity.type
_entity.pdbx_description
1 polymer ?
#
loop_
_entity_poly.entity_id
_entity_poly.type
_entity_poly.pdbx_seq_one_letter_code
_entity_poly.pdbx_strand_id
1 'polypeptide(L)'
;MKRGFSQYLLLLGICACLLLSACGKKVLIGTPPQTAFPPAAASETQAFSSMPPGLDSQTTGSLSDEEQRMVDAYLVIFDWIYQEDPALNTEIKKIAVDTAGMQNLTTPAKEALFAGLESYGCELLDKSYAQLKEEGYLTVEESGRPGGFADGILVSIEDEPYTDGKIRFNVEKWRGPLGAVMFHGNLIAWDGNAWQVTEKGDMMMA
;
A
#
# COMPACT_ATOMS: atom_id res chain seq x y z
N MET A 1 40.46 -18.43 -43.83
CA MET A 1 40.63 -17.30 -44.76
C MET A 1 39.44 -16.36 -44.62
N LYS A 2 39.70 -15.05 -44.42
CA LYS A 2 38.83 -13.84 -44.54
C LYS A 2 37.57 -13.81 -43.63
N ARG A 3 37.50 -13.08 -42.51
CA ARG A 3 37.54 -11.62 -42.19
C ARG A 3 36.49 -10.75 -42.92
N GLY A 4 35.68 -10.06 -42.12
CA GLY A 4 34.91 -8.82 -42.38
C GLY A 4 33.92 -8.64 -41.22
N PHE A 5 34.08 -7.77 -40.21
CA PHE A 5 34.39 -6.34 -40.15
C PHE A 5 33.39 -5.49 -40.95
N SER A 6 32.38 -4.96 -40.26
CA SER A 6 31.66 -3.75 -40.66
C SER A 6 31.39 -2.92 -39.41
N GLN A 7 32.22 -1.88 -39.26
CA GLN A 7 32.03 -0.76 -38.35
C GLN A 7 31.41 0.42 -39.12
N TYR A 8 30.88 1.38 -38.37
CA TYR A 8 30.43 2.72 -38.76
C TYR A 8 29.03 2.85 -39.38
N LEU A 9 28.11 3.53 -38.67
CA LEU A 9 27.85 4.93 -38.98
C LEU A 9 27.23 5.70 -37.80
N LEU A 10 27.86 6.84 -37.51
CA LEU A 10 27.44 7.95 -36.66
C LEU A 10 26.16 8.57 -37.21
N LEU A 11 25.24 9.01 -36.33
CA LEU A 11 24.38 10.17 -36.63
C LEU A 11 24.08 10.94 -35.35
N LEU A 12 24.81 12.05 -35.22
CA LEU A 12 24.57 13.20 -34.37
C LEU A 12 23.51 14.11 -35.01
N GLY A 13 22.68 14.73 -34.18
CA GLY A 13 21.86 15.91 -34.49
C GLY A 13 20.97 16.20 -33.28
N ILE A 14 21.34 17.04 -32.31
CA ILE A 14 21.48 18.51 -32.30
C ILE A 14 20.20 19.25 -32.74
N CYS A 15 19.87 20.27 -31.94
CA CYS A 15 18.86 21.34 -32.08
C CYS A 15 17.44 20.98 -31.59
N ALA A 16 16.79 21.78 -30.74
CA ALA A 16 16.98 23.19 -30.47
C ALA A 16 16.55 23.57 -29.05
N CYS A 17 17.39 24.37 -28.39
CA CYS A 17 16.99 25.24 -27.31
C CYS A 17 15.96 26.25 -27.83
N LEU A 18 14.84 26.38 -27.15
CA LEU A 18 14.06 27.61 -27.17
C LEU A 18 13.99 28.18 -25.76
N LEU A 19 14.31 29.46 -25.72
CA LEU A 19 14.61 30.30 -24.59
C LEU A 19 13.40 31.18 -24.24
N LEU A 20 13.29 31.47 -22.95
CA LEU A 20 12.98 32.77 -22.33
C LEU A 20 11.54 33.26 -22.14
N SER A 21 11.41 33.88 -20.95
CA SER A 21 10.58 35.04 -20.56
C SER A 21 9.23 34.73 -19.92
N ALA A 22 8.75 35.44 -18.89
CA ALA A 22 9.26 36.44 -17.96
C ALA A 22 8.10 36.80 -16.99
N CYS A 23 8.42 37.48 -15.88
CA CYS A 23 7.53 38.32 -15.06
C CYS A 23 6.51 37.56 -14.17
N GLY A 24 6.57 37.58 -12.83
CA GLY A 24 6.92 38.69 -11.94
C GLY A 24 5.69 39.56 -11.67
N LYS A 25 4.98 39.30 -10.56
CA LYS A 25 4.21 40.29 -9.77
C LYS A 25 3.77 39.72 -8.42
N LYS A 26 4.49 40.10 -7.37
CA LYS A 26 3.96 40.23 -6.01
C LYS A 26 3.00 41.43 -6.01
N VAL A 27 1.81 41.29 -5.42
CA VAL A 27 0.99 42.41 -4.97
C VAL A 27 0.75 42.25 -3.48
N LEU A 28 0.89 43.39 -2.84
CA LEU A 28 1.05 43.68 -1.42
C LEU A 28 -0.28 44.23 -0.89
N ILE A 29 -0.63 43.85 0.35
CA ILE A 29 -1.38 44.59 1.39
C ILE A 29 -2.74 45.22 1.08
N GLY A 30 -3.72 44.89 1.94
CA GLY A 30 -4.94 45.67 2.13
C GLY A 30 -5.84 45.13 3.25
N THR A 31 -5.57 45.54 4.49
CA THR A 31 -6.56 45.65 5.59
C THR A 31 -6.57 47.12 6.03
N PRO A 32 -7.54 47.67 6.79
CA PRO A 32 -8.94 47.33 7.10
C PRO A 32 -9.87 48.53 6.73
N PRO A 33 -11.12 48.69 7.25
CA PRO A 33 -11.28 49.22 8.62
C PRO A 33 -12.44 48.60 9.43
N GLN A 34 -12.27 48.69 10.74
CA GLN A 34 -13.27 48.45 11.77
C GLN A 34 -14.31 49.59 11.81
N THR A 35 -15.55 49.26 12.15
CA THR A 35 -16.51 50.22 12.73
C THR A 35 -17.21 49.58 13.93
N ALA A 36 -17.33 50.41 14.96
CA ALA A 36 -17.68 50.11 16.34
C ALA A 36 -19.17 50.35 16.66
N PHE A 37 -19.77 49.43 17.45
CA PHE A 37 -20.67 49.61 18.63
C PHE A 37 -21.94 50.51 18.59
N PRO A 38 -22.94 50.44 19.53
CA PRO A 38 -23.31 49.46 20.59
C PRO A 38 -24.88 49.22 20.70
N PRO A 39 -25.57 49.14 21.87
CA PRO A 39 -26.13 47.90 22.44
C PRO A 39 -27.66 47.93 22.76
N ALA A 40 -28.26 46.78 23.08
CA ALA A 40 -29.53 46.67 23.83
C ALA A 40 -29.57 45.26 24.48
N ALA A 41 -29.47 45.15 25.82
CA ALA A 41 -30.58 44.96 26.78
C ALA A 41 -31.53 43.79 26.43
N ALA A 42 -32.04 42.92 27.30
CA ALA A 42 -31.87 42.50 28.69
C ALA A 42 -32.91 41.37 28.90
N SER A 43 -32.80 40.62 30.00
CA SER A 43 -33.75 39.61 30.52
C SER A 43 -33.68 38.20 29.90
N GLU A 44 -33.81 37.09 30.64
CA GLU A 44 -33.95 36.82 32.07
C GLU A 44 -33.59 35.32 32.30
N THR A 45 -32.96 35.07 33.44
CA THR A 45 -32.94 33.89 34.31
C THR A 45 -33.61 32.59 33.84
N GLN A 46 -32.87 31.47 33.89
CA GLN A 46 -33.26 30.32 34.71
C GLN A 46 -32.09 29.33 34.91
N ALA A 47 -31.79 29.09 36.19
CA ALA A 47 -30.92 28.02 36.65
C ALA A 47 -31.66 26.68 36.54
N PHE A 48 -31.07 25.71 35.86
CA PHE A 48 -31.35 24.30 36.08
C PHE A 48 -30.03 23.61 36.41
N SER A 49 -29.92 23.27 37.70
CA SER A 49 -28.98 22.31 38.26
C SER A 49 -29.06 20.98 37.50
N SER A 50 -27.94 20.25 37.49
CA SER A 50 -27.78 18.84 37.10
C SER A 50 -27.40 18.62 35.64
N MET A 51 -26.11 18.80 35.35
CA MET A 51 -25.47 18.17 34.19
C MET A 51 -25.13 16.72 34.58
N PRO A 52 -25.71 15.69 33.93
CA PRO A 52 -25.21 14.33 34.06
C PRO A 52 -23.81 14.23 33.43
N PRO A 53 -22.92 13.33 33.90
CA PRO A 53 -21.72 13.00 33.16
C PRO A 53 -22.15 12.27 31.88
N GLY A 54 -22.08 12.99 30.78
CA GLY A 54 -22.29 12.43 29.45
C GLY A 54 -21.14 12.91 28.59
N LEU A 55 -20.23 12.00 28.26
CA LEU A 55 -19.82 11.70 26.90
C LEU A 55 -18.61 10.76 26.98
N ASP A 56 -18.84 9.53 27.42
CA ASP A 56 -18.14 8.37 26.87
C ASP A 56 -18.26 8.51 25.35
N SER A 57 -17.16 9.00 24.79
CA SER A 57 -17.01 9.21 23.36
C SER A 57 -17.30 7.88 22.71
N GLN A 58 -18.27 7.89 21.81
CA GLN A 58 -18.50 6.81 20.87
C GLN A 58 -17.16 6.44 20.26
N THR A 59 -16.60 5.30 20.67
CA THR A 59 -15.48 4.63 20.00
C THR A 59 -16.00 4.16 18.64
N THR A 60 -16.13 5.09 17.69
CA THR A 60 -15.90 4.76 16.29
C THR A 60 -14.45 4.32 16.23
N GLY A 61 -14.23 3.01 16.04
CA GLY A 61 -12.94 2.35 16.14
C GLY A 61 -11.89 3.01 15.24
N SER A 62 -11.11 3.92 15.80
CA SER A 62 -9.88 4.39 15.21
C SER A 62 -8.78 3.44 15.64
N LEU A 63 -7.95 3.02 14.69
CA LEU A 63 -6.71 2.32 15.03
C LEU A 63 -5.85 3.22 15.92
N SER A 64 -5.09 2.59 16.82
CA SER A 64 -4.03 3.26 17.54
C SER A 64 -2.85 3.61 16.60
N ASP A 65 -2.03 4.58 16.99
CA ASP A 65 -0.83 4.95 16.22
C ASP A 65 0.14 3.76 16.03
N GLU A 66 0.15 2.81 16.98
CA GLU A 66 0.95 1.59 16.90
C GLU A 66 0.37 0.61 15.88
N GLU A 67 -0.94 0.36 15.91
CA GLU A 67 -1.61 -0.49 14.92
C GLU A 67 -1.48 0.09 13.51
N GLN A 68 -1.67 1.40 13.35
CA GLN A 68 -1.49 2.05 12.06
C GLN A 68 -0.05 1.90 11.55
N ARG A 69 0.94 2.07 12.42
CA ARG A 69 2.35 1.84 12.07
C ARG A 69 2.57 0.41 11.61
N MET A 70 1.95 -0.58 12.24
CA MET A 70 2.06 -1.97 11.80
C MET A 70 1.43 -2.15 10.42
N VAL A 71 0.23 -1.61 10.17
CA VAL A 71 -0.41 -1.64 8.84
C VAL A 71 0.51 -1.05 7.76
N ASP A 72 1.16 0.08 8.05
CA ASP A 72 2.09 0.72 7.13
C ASP A 72 3.27 -0.21 6.77
N ALA A 73 3.72 -1.06 7.69
CA ALA A 73 4.77 -2.06 7.43
C ALA A 73 4.34 -3.06 6.35
N TYR A 74 3.12 -3.60 6.46
CA TYR A 74 2.59 -4.57 5.49
C TYR A 74 2.28 -3.92 4.15
N LEU A 75 1.86 -2.65 4.12
CA LEU A 75 1.72 -1.91 2.87
C LEU A 75 3.07 -1.77 2.15
N VAL A 76 4.17 -1.53 2.88
CA VAL A 76 5.52 -1.51 2.31
C VAL A 76 5.94 -2.89 1.81
N ILE A 77 5.66 -3.96 2.57
CA ILE A 77 5.95 -5.34 2.13
C ILE A 77 5.18 -5.67 0.84
N PHE A 78 3.88 -5.32 0.81
CA PHE A 78 3.02 -5.57 -0.33
C PHE A 78 3.49 -4.79 -1.56
N ASP A 79 3.74 -3.49 -1.43
CA ASP A 79 4.24 -2.66 -2.54
C ASP A 79 5.57 -3.19 -3.09
N TRP A 80 6.47 -3.62 -2.20
CA TRP A 80 7.74 -4.20 -2.59
C TRP A 80 7.56 -5.48 -3.43
N ILE A 81 6.79 -6.47 -2.96
CA ILE A 81 6.60 -7.72 -3.72
C ILE A 81 5.75 -7.51 -4.97
N TYR A 82 4.81 -6.56 -4.94
CA TYR A 82 4.01 -6.19 -6.09
C TYR A 82 4.92 -5.72 -7.23
N GLN A 83 5.94 -4.90 -6.93
CA GLN A 83 6.85 -4.33 -7.92
C GLN A 83 7.95 -5.27 -8.43
N GLU A 84 8.32 -6.33 -7.69
CA GLU A 84 9.50 -7.15 -8.04
C GLU A 84 9.35 -7.88 -9.39
N ASP A 85 8.13 -8.30 -9.75
CA ASP A 85 7.81 -8.81 -11.10
C ASP A 85 6.53 -8.17 -11.67
N PRO A 86 6.65 -7.05 -12.41
CA PRO A 86 5.49 -6.36 -12.98
C PRO A 86 4.75 -7.19 -14.02
N ALA A 87 5.38 -8.19 -14.65
CA ALA A 87 4.72 -9.02 -15.66
C ALA A 87 3.61 -9.87 -15.04
N LEU A 88 3.76 -10.28 -13.78
CA LEU A 88 2.69 -10.99 -13.06
C LEU A 88 1.47 -10.10 -12.79
N ASN A 89 1.62 -8.78 -12.82
CA ASN A 89 0.55 -7.82 -12.53
C ASN A 89 -0.25 -7.43 -13.80
N THR A 90 0.07 -7.96 -14.98
CA THR A 90 -0.62 -7.58 -16.21
C THR A 90 -2.02 -8.18 -16.28
N GLU A 91 -3.01 -7.33 -16.59
CA GLU A 91 -4.42 -7.72 -16.76
C GLU A 91 -5.07 -8.34 -15.51
N ILE A 92 -4.53 -8.06 -14.33
CA ILE A 92 -5.14 -8.47 -13.07
C ILE A 92 -6.39 -7.63 -12.80
N LYS A 93 -7.41 -8.28 -12.27
CA LYS A 93 -8.66 -7.68 -11.78
C LYS A 93 -8.84 -7.93 -10.29
N LYS A 94 -8.22 -8.98 -9.77
CA LYS A 94 -8.32 -9.44 -8.39
C LYS A 94 -6.95 -9.49 -7.72
N ILE A 95 -6.89 -9.09 -6.46
CA ILE A 95 -5.74 -9.31 -5.60
C ILE A 95 -6.27 -10.07 -4.39
N ALA A 96 -5.88 -11.33 -4.29
CA ALA A 96 -6.07 -12.10 -3.07
C ALA A 96 -4.89 -11.87 -2.14
N VAL A 97 -5.17 -11.67 -0.85
CA VAL A 97 -4.17 -11.57 0.20
C VAL A 97 -4.44 -12.67 1.20
N ASP A 98 -3.44 -13.50 1.46
CA ASP A 98 -3.51 -14.49 2.52
C ASP A 98 -3.05 -13.86 3.84
N THR A 99 -4.01 -13.55 4.71
CA THR A 99 -3.74 -12.94 6.02
C THR A 99 -3.55 -13.97 7.13
N ALA A 100 -3.60 -15.27 6.84
CA ALA A 100 -3.49 -16.32 7.85
C ALA A 100 -2.10 -16.35 8.51
N GLY A 101 -1.06 -16.02 7.75
CA GLY A 101 0.33 -15.97 8.21
C GLY A 101 0.72 -14.68 8.93
N MET A 102 -0.16 -13.66 8.98
CA MET A 102 0.14 -12.36 9.59
C MET A 102 -0.19 -12.36 11.09
N GLN A 103 0.85 -12.49 11.91
CA GLN A 103 0.75 -12.58 13.38
C GLN A 103 0.71 -11.21 14.06
N ASN A 104 1.23 -10.16 13.42
CA ASN A 104 1.34 -8.83 14.04
C ASN A 104 0.17 -7.88 13.74
N LEU A 105 -0.87 -8.33 13.02
CA LEU A 105 -2.07 -7.53 12.74
C LEU A 105 -3.30 -8.03 13.51
N THR A 106 -3.95 -7.10 14.20
CA THR A 106 -5.29 -7.29 14.77
C THR A 106 -6.35 -7.33 13.65
N THR A 107 -7.56 -7.84 13.91
CA THR A 107 -8.64 -7.83 12.92
C THR A 107 -8.94 -6.43 12.36
N PRO A 108 -9.06 -5.36 13.18
CA PRO A 108 -9.24 -4.00 12.67
C PRO A 108 -8.05 -3.52 11.82
N ALA A 109 -6.82 -3.91 12.18
CA ALA A 109 -5.63 -3.55 11.41
C ALA A 109 -5.60 -4.26 10.03
N LYS A 110 -6.10 -5.50 9.94
CA LYS A 110 -6.28 -6.19 8.65
C LYS A 110 -7.27 -5.45 7.75
N GLU A 111 -8.39 -4.98 8.30
CA GLU A 111 -9.36 -4.18 7.53
C GLU A 111 -8.73 -2.89 6.97
N ALA A 112 -7.90 -2.21 7.76
CA ALA A 112 -7.17 -1.03 7.31
C ALA A 112 -6.09 -1.35 6.26
N LEU A 113 -5.43 -2.52 6.35
CA LEU A 113 -4.54 -3.00 5.28
C LEU A 113 -5.31 -3.13 3.97
N PHE A 114 -6.47 -3.78 3.96
CA PHE A 114 -7.31 -3.89 2.77
C PHE A 114 -7.75 -2.52 2.24
N ALA A 115 -8.13 -1.59 3.11
CA ALA A 115 -8.44 -0.22 2.70
C ALA A 115 -7.26 0.48 2.00
N GLY A 116 -6.03 0.26 2.47
CA GLY A 116 -4.82 0.77 1.80
C GLY A 116 -4.58 0.14 0.42
N LEU A 117 -4.91 -1.13 0.27
CA LEU A 117 -4.77 -1.88 -0.99
C LEU A 117 -5.85 -1.52 -2.04
N GLU A 118 -6.93 -0.84 -1.66
CA GLU A 118 -7.94 -0.37 -2.63
C GLU A 118 -7.34 0.59 -3.67
N SER A 119 -6.24 1.26 -3.32
CA SER A 119 -5.48 2.15 -4.20
C SER A 119 -4.96 1.47 -5.48
N TYR A 120 -4.85 0.14 -5.50
CA TYR A 120 -4.45 -0.64 -6.67
C TYR A 120 -5.57 -0.84 -7.70
N GLY A 121 -6.80 -0.43 -7.38
CA GLY A 121 -7.94 -0.47 -8.32
C GLY A 121 -8.40 -1.89 -8.71
N CYS A 122 -8.02 -2.90 -7.91
CA CYS A 122 -8.40 -4.29 -8.09
C CYS A 122 -9.42 -4.71 -7.03
N GLU A 123 -10.23 -5.72 -7.33
CA GLU A 123 -11.07 -6.40 -6.35
C GLU A 123 -10.19 -7.14 -5.33
N LEU A 124 -10.35 -6.83 -4.04
CA LEU A 124 -9.56 -7.44 -2.99
C LEU A 124 -10.27 -8.64 -2.38
N LEU A 125 -9.53 -9.73 -2.16
CA LEU A 125 -10.03 -10.96 -1.55
C LEU A 125 -9.16 -11.35 -0.35
N ASP A 126 -9.75 -11.50 0.83
CA ASP A 126 -9.08 -12.13 1.98
C ASP A 126 -9.25 -13.66 1.86
N LYS A 127 -8.36 -14.29 1.09
CA LYS A 127 -8.44 -15.72 0.76
C LYS A 127 -7.06 -16.33 0.63
N SER A 128 -6.89 -17.48 1.27
CA SER A 128 -5.77 -18.40 1.04
C SER A 128 -5.88 -19.12 -0.30
N TYR A 129 -4.78 -19.72 -0.73
CA TYR A 129 -4.74 -20.56 -1.93
C TYR A 129 -5.81 -21.68 -1.92
N ALA A 130 -6.02 -22.32 -0.76
CA ALA A 130 -6.99 -23.39 -0.61
C ALA A 130 -8.42 -22.88 -0.86
N GLN A 131 -8.77 -21.71 -0.31
CA GLN A 131 -10.09 -21.09 -0.50
C GLN A 131 -10.29 -20.64 -1.96
N LEU A 132 -9.27 -20.07 -2.60
CA LEU A 132 -9.34 -19.71 -4.02
C LEU A 132 -9.62 -20.94 -4.90
N LYS A 133 -9.00 -22.08 -4.57
CA LYS A 133 -9.22 -23.33 -5.28
C LYS A 133 -10.65 -23.86 -5.07
N GLU A 134 -11.12 -23.90 -3.82
CA GLU A 134 -12.44 -24.43 -3.47
C GLU A 134 -13.57 -23.60 -4.07
N GLU A 135 -13.41 -22.28 -4.12
CA GLU A 135 -14.39 -21.35 -4.69
C GLU A 135 -14.30 -21.22 -6.21
N GLY A 136 -13.34 -21.90 -6.85
CA GLY A 136 -13.22 -21.98 -8.30
C GLY A 136 -12.60 -20.73 -8.96
N TYR A 137 -11.84 -19.92 -8.22
CA TYR A 137 -11.06 -18.82 -8.81
C TYR A 137 -9.87 -19.32 -9.64
N LEU A 138 -9.37 -20.51 -9.32
CA LEU A 138 -8.24 -21.10 -10.03
C LEU A 138 -8.73 -21.87 -11.26
N THR A 139 -8.10 -21.60 -12.39
CA THR A 139 -8.29 -22.40 -13.60
C THR A 139 -7.86 -23.85 -13.36
N VAL A 140 -8.51 -24.78 -14.05
CA VAL A 140 -8.17 -26.20 -14.02
C VAL A 140 -7.69 -26.60 -15.41
N GLU A 141 -6.50 -27.18 -15.47
CA GLU A 141 -5.96 -27.73 -16.71
C GLU A 141 -6.73 -28.99 -17.16
N GLU A 142 -6.62 -29.36 -18.42
CA GLU A 142 -7.15 -30.65 -18.93
C GLU A 142 -6.62 -31.86 -18.16
N SER A 143 -5.42 -31.73 -17.56
CA SER A 143 -4.78 -32.75 -16.72
C SER A 143 -5.44 -32.91 -15.33
N GLY A 144 -6.39 -32.03 -14.97
CA GLY A 144 -6.99 -31.95 -13.64
C GLY A 144 -6.11 -31.23 -12.60
N ARG A 145 -4.96 -30.66 -13.01
CA ARG A 145 -4.10 -29.83 -12.15
C ARG A 145 -4.60 -28.38 -12.11
N PRO A 146 -4.37 -27.65 -11.01
CA PRO A 146 -4.64 -26.21 -10.97
C PRO A 146 -3.68 -25.48 -11.93
N GLY A 147 -4.24 -24.74 -12.89
CA GLY A 147 -3.51 -24.04 -13.95
C GLY A 147 -3.07 -22.62 -13.57
N GLY A 148 -3.79 -21.93 -12.69
CA GLY A 148 -3.44 -20.58 -12.22
C GLY A 148 -4.63 -19.65 -12.01
N PHE A 149 -4.36 -18.50 -11.40
CA PHE A 149 -5.29 -17.40 -11.17
C PHE A 149 -5.25 -16.45 -12.38
N ALA A 150 -6.12 -16.71 -13.37
CA ALA A 150 -6.02 -16.05 -14.68
C ALA A 150 -6.17 -14.51 -14.60
N ASP A 151 -7.11 -14.03 -13.79
CA ASP A 151 -7.47 -12.62 -13.64
C ASP A 151 -7.04 -12.05 -12.29
N GLY A 152 -6.07 -12.66 -11.60
CA GLY A 152 -5.61 -12.16 -10.32
C GLY A 152 -4.24 -12.64 -9.89
N ILE A 153 -3.81 -12.14 -8.74
CA ILE A 153 -2.63 -12.59 -8.02
C ILE A 153 -3.02 -12.93 -6.59
N LEU A 154 -2.31 -13.89 -6.00
CA LEU A 154 -2.32 -14.18 -4.58
C LEU A 154 -1.02 -13.65 -3.98
N VAL A 155 -1.13 -12.84 -2.93
CA VAL A 155 0.00 -12.42 -2.11
C VAL A 155 -0.13 -13.06 -0.74
N SER A 156 0.83 -13.90 -0.38
CA SER A 156 0.89 -14.56 0.92
C SER A 156 2.04 -13.98 1.72
N ILE A 157 1.75 -13.54 2.95
CA ILE A 157 2.74 -12.99 3.88
C ILE A 157 2.70 -13.82 5.15
N GLU A 158 3.86 -14.39 5.49
CA GLU A 158 4.09 -15.08 6.75
C GLU A 158 5.15 -14.31 7.52
N ASP A 159 4.91 -14.02 8.79
CA ASP A 159 5.83 -13.22 9.59
C ASP A 159 6.12 -13.82 10.97
N GLU A 160 7.18 -13.32 11.59
CA GLU A 160 7.52 -13.58 12.98
C GLU A 160 7.03 -12.43 13.88
N PRO A 161 6.88 -12.65 15.19
CA PRO A 161 6.52 -11.59 16.13
C PRO A 161 7.44 -10.37 16.04
N TYR A 162 6.83 -9.19 15.97
CA TYR A 162 7.51 -7.91 15.98
C TYR A 162 8.39 -7.77 17.24
N THR A 163 9.69 -7.59 17.02
CA THR A 163 10.69 -7.52 18.09
C THR A 163 11.74 -6.46 17.75
N ASP A 164 12.08 -5.58 18.69
CA ASP A 164 13.14 -4.58 18.57
C ASP A 164 13.07 -3.71 17.29
N GLY A 165 11.87 -3.28 16.91
CA GLY A 165 11.69 -2.43 15.72
C GLY A 165 11.77 -3.18 14.40
N LYS A 166 11.70 -4.51 14.41
CA LYS A 166 11.93 -5.36 13.24
C LYS A 166 10.86 -6.46 13.11
N ILE A 167 10.61 -6.84 11.87
CA ILE A 167 9.74 -7.98 11.52
C ILE A 167 10.50 -8.85 10.53
N ARG A 168 10.69 -10.12 10.87
CA ARG A 168 11.14 -11.13 9.91
C ARG A 168 9.92 -11.67 9.17
N PHE A 169 10.04 -11.83 7.86
CA PHE A 169 8.90 -12.27 7.06
C PHE A 169 9.34 -13.04 5.80
N ASN A 170 8.45 -13.90 5.36
CA ASN A 170 8.45 -14.51 4.04
C ASN A 170 7.29 -13.91 3.25
N VAL A 171 7.51 -13.70 1.96
CA VAL A 171 6.47 -13.19 1.08
C VAL A 171 6.48 -13.93 -0.25
N GLU A 172 5.29 -14.29 -0.71
CA GLU A 172 5.06 -14.93 -1.99
C GLU A 172 4.05 -14.12 -2.79
N LYS A 173 4.36 -13.88 -4.06
CA LYS A 173 3.39 -13.46 -5.07
C LYS A 173 3.21 -14.58 -6.07
N TRP A 174 2.01 -15.12 -6.12
CA TRP A 174 1.65 -16.26 -6.93
C TRP A 174 0.53 -15.92 -7.90
N ARG A 175 0.71 -16.28 -9.17
CA ARG A 175 -0.32 -16.23 -10.22
C ARG A 175 -0.61 -17.61 -10.80
N GLY A 176 0.36 -18.51 -10.78
CA GLY A 176 0.22 -19.84 -11.36
C GLY A 176 1.45 -20.71 -11.12
N PRO A 177 1.40 -21.99 -11.54
CA PRO A 177 2.51 -22.93 -11.35
C PRO A 177 3.85 -22.50 -11.97
N LEU A 178 3.82 -21.64 -13.00
CA LEU A 178 4.99 -21.11 -13.72
C LEU A 178 5.13 -19.58 -13.54
N GLY A 179 4.40 -19.02 -12.58
CA GLY A 179 4.29 -17.58 -12.38
C GLY A 179 4.21 -17.28 -10.90
N ALA A 180 5.32 -17.45 -10.21
CA ALA A 180 5.45 -17.17 -8.79
C ALA A 180 6.82 -16.59 -8.45
N VAL A 181 6.83 -15.63 -7.54
CA VAL A 181 8.04 -15.02 -6.96
C VAL A 181 7.94 -15.12 -5.45
N MET A 182 8.95 -15.71 -4.82
CA MET A 182 9.00 -15.94 -3.38
C MET A 182 10.31 -15.39 -2.82
N PHE A 183 10.23 -14.77 -1.64
CA PHE A 183 11.40 -14.36 -0.88
C PHE A 183 11.31 -14.88 0.54
N HIS A 184 12.35 -15.59 1.00
CA HIS A 184 12.39 -16.17 2.33
C HIS A 184 13.50 -15.56 3.19
N GLY A 185 13.19 -15.28 4.46
CA GLY A 185 14.14 -14.71 5.41
C GLY A 185 14.37 -13.22 5.25
N ASN A 186 13.34 -12.47 4.86
CA ASN A 186 13.42 -11.02 4.73
C ASN A 186 13.36 -10.33 6.10
N LEU A 187 13.82 -9.08 6.15
CA LEU A 187 13.74 -8.23 7.34
C LEU A 187 13.27 -6.82 6.95
N ILE A 188 12.16 -6.39 7.54
CA ILE A 188 11.72 -4.99 7.50
C ILE A 188 11.97 -4.35 8.87
N ALA A 189 12.48 -3.12 8.87
CA ALA A 189 12.83 -2.39 10.09
C ALA A 189 12.27 -0.97 10.08
N TRP A 190 11.91 -0.49 11.27
CA TRP A 190 11.50 0.88 11.51
C TRP A 190 12.72 1.75 11.80
N ASP A 191 12.94 2.81 11.02
CA ASP A 191 14.08 3.72 11.18
C ASP A 191 13.80 4.92 12.09
N GLY A 192 12.58 5.02 12.65
CA GLY A 192 12.10 6.18 13.40
C GLY A 192 11.10 7.05 12.63
N ASN A 193 11.04 6.90 11.31
CA ASN A 193 10.19 7.69 10.41
C ASN A 193 9.41 6.83 9.40
N ALA A 194 10.03 5.78 8.85
CA ALA A 194 9.41 4.90 7.86
C ALA A 194 9.88 3.45 8.03
N TRP A 195 9.08 2.52 7.52
CA TRP A 195 9.48 1.13 7.36
C TRP A 195 10.33 0.96 6.11
N GLN A 196 11.41 0.18 6.22
CA GLN A 196 12.28 -0.14 5.11
C GLN A 196 12.64 -1.63 5.10
N VAL A 197 12.56 -2.25 3.92
CA VAL A 197 13.08 -3.60 3.73
C VAL A 197 14.60 -3.52 3.77
N THR A 198 15.18 -3.97 4.89
CA THR A 198 16.62 -3.85 5.19
C THR A 198 17.42 -5.06 4.71
N GLU A 199 16.80 -6.24 4.72
CA GLU A 199 17.41 -7.47 4.21
C GLU A 199 16.42 -8.13 3.26
N LYS A 200 16.84 -8.29 2.00
CA LYS A 200 16.15 -9.14 1.04
C LYS A 200 16.70 -10.55 1.19
N GLY A 201 15.81 -11.47 1.50
CA GLY A 201 16.11 -12.88 1.64
C GLY A 201 16.40 -13.55 0.29
N ASP A 202 16.52 -14.88 0.32
CA ASP A 202 16.78 -15.66 -0.89
C ASP A 202 15.55 -15.64 -1.81
N MET A 203 15.76 -15.24 -3.07
CA MET A 203 14.73 -15.26 -4.10
C MET A 203 14.57 -16.67 -4.66
N MET A 204 13.34 -17.17 -4.68
CA MET A 204 12.94 -18.45 -5.24
C MET A 204 11.87 -18.19 -6.30
N MET A 205 12.05 -18.75 -7.50
CA MET A 205 11.09 -18.61 -8.60
C MET A 205 10.71 -19.98 -9.16
N ALA A 206 9.46 -20.10 -9.61
CA ALA A 206 8.88 -21.31 -10.19
C ALA A 206 8.76 -21.19 -11.72
#